data_AF-A0A3B8W933-F1
#
_entry.id   AF-A0A3B8W933-F1
#
_cell.length_a   1.000
_cell.length_b   1.000
_cell.length_c   1.000
_cell.angle_alpha   90.00
_cell.angle_beta   90.00
_cell.angle_gamma   90.00
#
_symmetry.space_group_name_H-M   'P 1'
#
loop_
_entity.id
_entity.type
_entity.pdbx_description
1 polymer ?
#
loop_
_entity_poly.entity_id
_entity_poly.type
_entity_poly.pdbx_seq_one_letter_code
_entity_poly.pdbx_strand_id
1 'polypeptide(L)'
;MNLTELKQKSVPELLDIAQEMGLDNLARSRKQDVIFTILKKHAKSGEDIYGDGVLEILQDGFGFLRSADASYLAGPDDIYVSPSQIRRFNLRTGDT
;
A
#
# COMPACT_ATOMS: atom_id res chain seq x y z
N MET A 1 1.05 9.29 -5.91
CA MET A 1 0.41 9.16 -4.56
C MET A 1 1.07 8.03 -3.76
N ASN A 2 1.29 8.17 -2.44
CA ASN A 2 1.99 7.15 -1.61
C ASN A 2 1.05 6.45 -0.60
N LEU A 3 1.17 5.12 -0.48
CA LEU A 3 0.37 4.28 0.44
C LEU A 3 0.60 4.61 1.92
N THR A 4 1.85 4.73 2.36
CA THR A 4 2.23 5.03 3.75
C THR A 4 1.68 6.37 4.20
N GLU A 5 1.76 7.40 3.34
CA GLU A 5 1.16 8.73 3.61
C GLU A 5 -0.36 8.65 3.80
N LEU A 6 -1.06 7.86 2.97
CA LEU A 6 -2.51 7.67 3.11
C LEU A 6 -2.88 6.90 4.39
N LYS A 7 -2.05 5.95 4.84
CA LYS A 7 -2.27 5.21 6.10
C LYS A 7 -2.20 6.13 7.32
N GLN A 8 -1.40 7.19 7.28
CA GLN A 8 -1.25 8.15 8.37
C GLN A 8 -2.40 9.17 8.47
N LYS A 9 -3.13 9.40 7.37
CA LYS A 9 -4.30 10.29 7.36
C LYS A 9 -5.47 9.73 8.17
N SER A 10 -6.26 10.62 8.75
CA SER A 10 -7.53 10.27 9.39
C SER A 10 -8.57 9.84 8.35
N VAL A 11 -9.61 9.11 8.80
CA VAL A 11 -10.70 8.69 7.90
C VAL A 11 -11.42 9.89 7.25
N PRO A 12 -11.73 11.01 7.97
CA PRO A 12 -12.30 12.20 7.34
C PRO A 12 -11.44 12.75 6.21
N GLU A 13 -10.14 12.94 6.43
CA GLU A 13 -9.22 13.44 5.38
C GLU A 13 -9.17 12.52 4.16
N LEU A 14 -9.25 11.20 4.36
CA LEU A 14 -9.30 10.24 3.26
C LEU A 14 -10.63 10.34 2.48
N LEU A 15 -11.75 10.57 3.18
CA LEU A 15 -13.04 10.76 2.53
C LEU A 15 -13.08 12.06 1.73
N ASP A 16 -12.45 13.14 2.24
CA ASP A 16 -12.33 14.42 1.53
C ASP A 16 -11.52 14.24 0.23
N ILE A 17 -10.35 13.58 0.31
CA ILE A 17 -9.55 13.24 -0.88
C ILE A 17 -10.36 12.41 -1.87
N ALA A 18 -11.08 11.40 -1.39
CA ALA A 18 -11.89 10.55 -2.25
C ALA A 18 -13.00 11.35 -2.97
N GLN A 19 -13.66 12.27 -2.25
CA GLN A 19 -14.68 13.14 -2.80
C GLN A 19 -14.11 14.10 -3.86
N GLU A 20 -12.94 14.70 -3.62
CA GLU A 20 -12.23 15.52 -4.61
C GLU A 20 -11.88 14.74 -5.89
N MET A 21 -11.65 13.44 -5.76
CA MET A 21 -11.40 12.53 -6.89
C MET A 21 -12.68 12.01 -7.56
N GLY A 22 -13.86 12.47 -7.13
CA GLY A 22 -15.17 12.02 -7.62
C GLY A 22 -15.52 10.59 -7.23
N LEU A 23 -15.09 10.15 -6.04
CA LEU A 23 -15.42 8.84 -5.47
C LEU A 23 -16.50 9.02 -4.38
N ASP A 24 -17.72 8.60 -4.68
CA ASP A 24 -18.86 8.70 -3.75
C ASP A 24 -19.09 7.41 -2.94
N ASN A 25 -19.96 7.49 -1.93
CA ASN A 25 -20.47 6.36 -1.13
C ASN A 25 -19.42 5.59 -0.30
N LEU A 26 -18.29 6.22 0.03
CA LEU A 26 -17.22 5.58 0.80
C LEU A 26 -17.35 5.71 2.33
N ALA A 27 -18.30 6.52 2.83
CA ALA A 27 -18.42 6.83 4.26
C ALA A 27 -18.66 5.62 5.20
N ARG A 28 -19.17 4.50 4.68
CA ARG A 28 -19.37 3.24 5.45
C ARG A 28 -18.27 2.20 5.23
N SER A 29 -17.30 2.50 4.37
CA SER A 29 -16.23 1.57 4.02
C SER A 29 -15.16 1.54 5.10
N ARG A 30 -14.41 0.44 5.19
CA ARG A 30 -13.24 0.39 6.08
C ARG A 30 -12.18 1.34 5.55
N LYS A 31 -11.34 1.89 6.44
CA LYS A 31 -10.23 2.78 6.06
C LYS A 31 -9.37 2.21 4.92
N GLN A 32 -9.06 0.91 4.98
CA GLN A 32 -8.29 0.20 3.96
C GLN A 32 -8.97 0.21 2.59
N ASP A 33 -10.29 -0.02 2.54
CA ASP A 33 -11.06 -0.01 1.29
C ASP A 33 -11.08 1.40 0.67
N VAL A 34 -11.16 2.44 1.50
CA VAL A 34 -11.09 3.83 1.05
C VAL A 34 -9.72 4.12 0.43
N ILE A 35 -8.64 3.78 1.12
CA ILE A 35 -7.25 3.94 0.63
C ILE A 35 -7.06 3.20 -0.70
N PHE A 36 -7.50 1.95 -0.78
CA PHE A 36 -7.38 1.15 -1.99
C PHE A 36 -8.15 1.77 -3.17
N THR A 37 -9.35 2.29 -2.91
CA THR A 37 -10.17 2.94 -3.94
C THR A 37 -9.52 4.22 -4.45
N ILE A 38 -8.97 5.04 -3.55
CA ILE A 38 -8.20 6.24 -3.88
C ILE A 38 -6.99 5.90 -4.77
N LEU A 39 -6.14 4.96 -4.33
CA LEU A 39 -4.96 4.54 -5.09
C LEU A 39 -5.34 3.98 -6.47
N LYS A 40 -6.39 3.15 -6.53
CA LYS A 40 -6.89 2.59 -7.80
C LYS A 40 -7.40 3.66 -8.75
N LYS A 41 -8.07 4.70 -8.25
CA LYS A 41 -8.53 5.83 -9.07
C LYS A 41 -7.35 6.65 -9.59
N HIS A 42 -6.35 6.93 -8.74
CA HIS A 42 -5.14 7.66 -9.13
C HIS A 42 -4.32 6.91 -10.18
N ALA A 43 -4.10 5.61 -10.00
CA ALA A 43 -3.40 4.79 -10.99
C ALA A 43 -4.16 4.74 -12.34
N LYS A 44 -5.50 4.70 -12.31
CA LYS A 44 -6.34 4.74 -13.52
C LYS A 44 -6.30 6.05 -14.28
N SER A 45 -5.90 7.17 -13.65
CA SER A 45 -5.66 8.43 -14.36
C SER A 45 -4.29 8.48 -15.03
N GLY A 46 -3.49 7.42 -14.94
CA GLY A 46 -2.15 7.33 -15.54
C GLY A 46 -1.05 7.88 -14.64
N GLU A 47 -1.36 8.18 -13.37
CA GLU A 47 -0.40 8.70 -12.39
C GLU A 47 0.25 7.56 -11.61
N ASP A 48 1.51 7.76 -11.21
CA ASP A 48 2.26 6.77 -10.45
C ASP A 48 1.79 6.68 -8.99
N ILE A 49 1.77 5.45 -8.49
CA ILE A 49 1.56 5.14 -7.08
C ILE A 49 2.83 4.56 -6.47
N TYR A 50 3.06 4.90 -5.21
CA TYR A 50 4.25 4.54 -4.46
C TYR A 50 3.85 3.87 -3.15
N GLY A 51 4.76 3.09 -2.61
CA GLY A 51 4.64 2.51 -1.28
C GLY A 51 5.99 2.00 -0.83
N ASP A 52 6.14 1.86 0.47
CA ASP A 52 7.38 1.51 1.15
C ASP A 52 7.07 0.57 2.31
N GLY A 53 8.11 -0.11 2.79
CA GLY A 53 8.04 -1.05 3.89
C GLY A 53 9.31 -1.88 3.97
N VAL A 54 9.41 -2.70 5.01
CA VAL A 54 10.56 -3.57 5.23
C VAL A 54 10.29 -4.92 4.58
N LEU A 55 11.18 -5.38 3.72
CA LEU A 55 11.03 -6.64 3.00
C LEU A 55 11.10 -7.84 3.96
N GLU A 56 10.12 -8.72 3.85
CA GLU A 56 10.14 -10.08 4.41
C GLU A 56 10.04 -11.10 3.27
N ILE A 57 11.07 -11.94 3.12
CA ILE A 57 11.10 -13.02 2.12
C ILE A 57 10.60 -14.32 2.76
N LEU A 58 9.62 -14.97 2.13
CA LEU A 58 9.05 -16.25 2.56
C LEU A 58 9.79 -17.45 1.95
N GLN A 59 9.49 -18.66 2.44
CA GLN A 59 10.16 -19.91 2.03
C GLN A 59 10.08 -20.17 0.52
N ASP A 60 8.99 -19.77 -0.12
CA ASP A 60 8.78 -19.93 -1.57
C ASP A 60 9.56 -18.90 -2.42
N GLY A 61 10.32 -18.00 -1.77
CA GLY A 61 11.22 -17.06 -2.42
C GLY A 61 10.59 -15.77 -2.95
N PHE A 62 9.29 -15.57 -2.77
CA PHE A 62 8.64 -14.26 -2.90
C PHE A 62 8.61 -13.56 -1.53
N GLY A 63 8.30 -12.27 -1.51
CA GLY A 63 8.24 -11.50 -0.28
C GLY A 63 7.15 -10.45 -0.26
N PHE A 64 7.05 -9.78 0.88
CA PHE A 64 6.15 -8.66 1.10
C PHE A 64 6.90 -7.51 1.77
N LEU A 65 6.62 -6.27 1.37
CA LEU A 65 7.01 -5.10 2.16
C LEU A 65 6.01 -4.94 3.29
N ARG A 66 6.49 -5.12 4.53
CA ARG A 66 5.70 -5.01 5.75
C ARG A 66 5.79 -3.59 6.31
N SER A 67 4.70 -3.12 6.88
CA SER A 67 4.66 -1.79 7.50
C SER A 67 5.13 -1.82 8.96
N ALA A 68 5.96 -0.84 9.34
CA ALA A 68 6.36 -0.63 10.74
C ALA A 68 5.16 -0.32 11.65
N ASP A 69 4.15 0.38 11.14
CA ASP A 69 2.93 0.74 11.88
C ASP A 69 2.08 -0.49 12.24
N ALA A 70 2.25 -1.59 11.50
CA ALA A 70 1.61 -2.88 11.76
C ALA A 70 2.51 -3.85 12.54
N SER A 71 3.59 -3.36 13.17
CA SER A 71 4.59 -4.20 13.86
C SER A 71 5.18 -5.29 12.96
N TYR A 72 5.27 -5.04 11.66
CA TYR A 72 5.71 -5.98 10.64
C TYR A 72 4.86 -7.26 10.52
N LEU A 73 3.65 -7.25 11.06
CA LEU A 73 2.70 -8.34 10.91
C LEU A 73 2.09 -8.35 9.51
N ALA A 74 1.69 -9.54 9.06
CA ALA A 74 1.01 -9.69 7.79
C ALA A 74 -0.30 -8.89 7.76
N GLY A 75 -0.41 -8.01 6.76
CA GLY A 75 -1.53 -7.12 6.54
C GLY A 75 -2.12 -7.26 5.13
N PRO A 76 -3.40 -6.88 4.96
CA PRO A 76 -4.05 -6.92 3.64
C PRO A 76 -3.53 -5.86 2.65
N ASP A 77 -2.70 -4.93 3.14
CA ASP A 77 -2.10 -3.82 2.40
C ASP A 77 -0.58 -3.98 2.23
N ASP A 78 -0.07 -5.19 2.46
CA ASP A 78 1.32 -5.53 2.19
C ASP A 78 1.64 -5.56 0.69
N ILE A 79 2.80 -5.02 0.33
CA ILE A 79 3.20 -4.88 -1.06
C ILE A 79 3.94 -6.13 -1.49
N TYR A 80 3.36 -6.87 -2.43
CA TYR A 80 3.99 -8.07 -3.00
C TYR A 80 5.28 -7.73 -3.74
N VAL A 81 6.32 -8.53 -3.47
CA VAL A 81 7.61 -8.49 -4.18
C VAL A 81 7.89 -9.86 -4.79
N SER A 82 8.04 -9.89 -6.11
CA SER A 82 8.24 -11.13 -6.85
C SER A 82 9.65 -11.71 -6.64
N PRO A 83 9.82 -13.04 -6.78
CA PRO A 83 11.15 -13.66 -6.72
C PRO A 83 12.14 -13.09 -7.75
N SER A 84 11.65 -12.64 -8.91
CA SER A 84 12.49 -12.04 -9.95
C SER A 84 13.03 -10.67 -9.54
N GLN A 85 12.23 -9.83 -8.88
CA GLN A 85 12.69 -8.57 -8.30
C GLN A 85 13.73 -8.81 -7.21
N ILE A 86 13.45 -9.74 -6.28
CA ILE A 86 14.37 -10.10 -5.19
C ILE A 86 15.73 -10.52 -5.75
N ARG A 87 15.76 -11.43 -6.73
CA ARG A 87 17.00 -11.89 -7.37
C ARG A 87 17.70 -10.80 -8.15
N ARG A 88 16.95 -10.00 -8.94
CA ARG A 88 17.51 -8.95 -9.80
C ARG A 88 18.26 -7.89 -9.01
N PHE A 89 17.74 -7.52 -7.84
CA PHE A 89 18.32 -6.47 -7.00
C PHE A 89 19.09 -7.02 -5.78
N ASN A 90 19.24 -8.35 -5.68
CA ASN A 90 19.90 -9.04 -4.57
C ASN A 90 19.34 -8.63 -3.19
N LEU A 91 18.02 -8.50 -3.11
CA LEU A 91 17.32 -8.07 -1.90
C LEU A 91 17.34 -9.15 -0.83
N ARG A 92 17.28 -8.71 0.43
CA ARG A 92 17.30 -9.55 1.63
C ARG A 92 16.17 -9.14 2.58
N THR A 93 15.72 -10.09 3.40
CA THR A 93 14.81 -9.77 4.50
C THR A 93 15.44 -8.69 5.38
N GLY A 94 14.70 -7.61 5.61
CA GLY A 94 15.17 -6.43 6.36
C GLY A 94 15.52 -5.21 5.49
N ASP A 95 15.60 -5.34 4.17
CA ASP A 95 15.84 -4.20 3.27
C ASP A 95 14.60 -3.27 3.20
N THR A 96 14.83 -1.96 3.01
CA THR A 96 13.82 -0.88 2.92
C THR A 96 13.98 -0.09 1.63
#